data_AF-A0A0K1F5B8-F1
#
_entry.id   AF-A0A0K1F5B8-F1
#
_cell.length_a   1.000
_cell.length_b   1.000
_cell.length_c   1.000
_cell.angle_alpha   90.00
_cell.angle_beta   90.00
_cell.angle_gamma   90.00
#
_symmetry.space_group_name_H-M   'P 1'
#
loop_
_entity.id
_entity.type
_entity.pdbx_description
1 polymer ?
#
loop_
_entity_poly.entity_id
_entity_poly.type
_entity_poly.pdbx_seq_one_letter_code
_entity_poly.pdbx_strand_id
1 'polypeptide(L)'
;MNQQSFEAGKAAYGRGDILRAVRQLSAAKEPGEVSGSVDHLLGNCYMRLSRFSDAARCYADALHDASYGHFGALACNRGRALLAAGRPKEAVAALSMAVSDHEYPTPYKAYTALGNAYKRMGNIREAGVAFRNAAIDEGNPDPSNSLCELGHCFMQMGRAVDAVEAYRTALDFATPRESQGAIYGDLGLAYVAANKMSEAVDAFDHATESGHLLRPEVQVAYDAAKKAVAALQGGGPSETDAFLAAAGYGGGIDPLDPTGATGEVIPSPEDTGFFSVTEEEIVANAKKNRKIRRKHRHRGLKVLLILVLLLVLAAGAAGFLYYKGYGWPTQASVVEKLFKDNAAGEDVAPLFASSVSSAERAQMKSTLPVSLNNVTIDNVERSMSSTTVIATVKLSSGGEQRYQLTLTRDGIGWQVSSVDYVFDSQEEGSTTIDTNASPEPAGSSGSSSSTESGATTGTISTTNNETSGE
;
A
#
# COMPACT_ATOMS: atom_id res chain seq x y z
N MET A 1 29.97 -31.12 4.23
CA MET A 1 28.99 -31.09 3.13
C MET A 1 29.77 -31.29 1.85
N ASN A 2 29.36 -32.22 0.98
CA ASN A 2 29.97 -32.43 -0.33
C ASN A 2 29.43 -31.40 -1.34
N GLN A 3 30.22 -30.36 -1.62
CA GLN A 3 29.83 -29.24 -2.48
C GLN A 3 29.49 -29.66 -3.91
N GLN A 4 30.20 -30.64 -4.48
CA GLN A 4 29.95 -31.10 -5.84
C GLN A 4 28.56 -31.73 -5.97
N SER A 5 28.20 -32.60 -5.02
CA SER A 5 26.88 -33.23 -4.98
C SER A 5 25.78 -32.20 -4.70
N PHE A 6 26.05 -31.20 -3.84
CA PHE A 6 25.12 -30.11 -3.58
C PHE A 6 24.81 -29.29 -4.84
N GLU A 7 25.83 -28.83 -5.57
CA GLU A 7 25.62 -28.05 -6.80
C GLU A 7 24.95 -28.89 -7.90
N ALA A 8 25.34 -30.16 -8.04
CA ALA A 8 24.68 -31.08 -8.97
C ALA A 8 23.19 -31.27 -8.64
N GLY A 9 22.86 -31.36 -7.35
CA GLY A 9 21.49 -31.46 -6.84
C GLY A 9 20.67 -30.19 -7.08
N LYS A 10 21.23 -29.02 -6.76
CA LYS A 10 20.62 -27.72 -7.03
C LYS A 10 20.36 -27.50 -8.52
N ALA A 11 21.33 -27.86 -9.38
CA ALA A 11 21.17 -27.77 -10.82
C ALA A 11 20.10 -28.72 -11.35
N ALA A 12 20.02 -29.94 -10.83
CA ALA A 12 18.95 -30.89 -11.17
C ALA A 12 17.57 -30.37 -10.73
N TYR A 13 17.47 -29.79 -9.53
CA TYR A 13 16.24 -29.17 -9.03
C TYR A 13 15.76 -28.04 -9.93
N GLY A 14 16.67 -27.14 -10.34
CA GLY A 14 16.38 -26.03 -11.26
C GLY A 14 15.87 -26.48 -12.63
N ARG A 15 16.33 -27.63 -13.12
CA ARG A 15 15.83 -28.25 -14.37
C ARG A 15 14.54 -29.07 -14.21
N GLY A 16 14.05 -29.22 -12.98
CA GLY A 16 12.87 -30.02 -12.67
C GLY A 16 13.10 -31.53 -12.63
N ASP A 17 14.34 -32.01 -12.70
CA ASP A 17 14.70 -33.42 -12.52
C ASP A 17 14.77 -33.74 -11.02
N ILE A 18 13.60 -33.92 -10.41
CA ILE A 18 13.45 -34.02 -8.96
C ILE A 18 14.08 -35.29 -8.38
N LEU A 19 14.01 -36.41 -9.10
CA LEU A 19 14.60 -37.67 -8.63
C LEU A 19 16.12 -37.60 -8.60
N ARG A 20 16.73 -36.99 -9.62
CA ARG A 20 18.18 -36.73 -9.60
C ARG A 20 18.55 -35.72 -8.53
N ALA A 21 17.75 -34.67 -8.34
CA ALA A 21 17.98 -33.68 -7.29
C ALA A 21 18.02 -34.33 -5.91
N VAL A 22 17.02 -35.16 -5.56
CA VAL A 22 17.00 -35.90 -4.29
C VAL A 22 18.26 -36.75 -4.13
N ARG A 23 18.62 -37.55 -5.15
CA ARG A 23 19.80 -38.42 -5.08
C ARG A 23 21.09 -37.65 -4.81
N GLN A 24 21.28 -36.52 -5.50
CA GLN A 24 22.49 -35.70 -5.38
C GLN A 24 22.51 -34.91 -4.07
N LEU A 25 21.38 -34.36 -3.64
CA LEU A 25 21.27 -33.66 -2.35
C LEU A 25 21.44 -34.61 -1.15
N SER A 26 20.90 -35.83 -1.22
CA SER A 26 21.12 -36.86 -0.20
C SER A 26 22.58 -37.30 -0.14
N ALA A 27 23.30 -37.28 -1.27
CA ALA A 27 24.74 -37.56 -1.31
C ALA A 27 25.60 -36.34 -0.89
N ALA A 28 24.99 -35.15 -0.77
CA ALA A 28 25.69 -33.93 -0.36
C ALA A 28 25.97 -33.85 1.14
N LYS A 29 25.32 -34.70 1.94
CA LYS A 29 25.35 -34.66 3.40
C LYS A 29 25.60 -36.05 3.96
N GLU A 30 26.55 -36.18 4.90
CA GLU A 30 26.78 -37.43 5.61
C GLU A 30 25.69 -37.69 6.67
N PRO A 31 25.46 -38.95 7.08
CA PRO A 31 24.53 -39.25 8.17
C PRO A 31 24.90 -38.50 9.46
N GLY A 32 23.97 -37.70 9.99
CA GLY A 32 24.17 -36.90 11.20
C GLY A 32 24.80 -35.51 10.97
N GLU A 33 25.26 -35.20 9.76
CA GLU A 33 25.68 -33.86 9.41
C GLU A 33 24.47 -32.91 9.33
N VAL A 34 24.62 -31.69 9.87
CA VAL A 34 23.62 -30.63 9.84
C VAL A 34 23.91 -29.71 8.66
N SER A 35 22.93 -29.50 7.78
CA SER A 35 23.05 -28.56 6.66
C SER A 35 21.69 -28.05 6.22
N GLY A 36 21.34 -26.85 6.68
CA GLY A 36 20.03 -26.25 6.44
C GLY A 36 19.73 -26.02 4.96
N SER A 37 20.75 -25.70 4.16
CA SER A 37 20.62 -25.49 2.71
C SER A 37 20.28 -26.77 1.94
N VAL A 38 20.91 -27.90 2.31
CA VAL A 38 20.62 -29.22 1.74
C VAL A 38 19.22 -29.67 2.15
N ASP A 39 18.91 -29.59 3.43
CA ASP A 39 17.64 -30.06 3.99
C ASP A 39 16.45 -29.24 3.49
N HIS A 40 16.61 -27.92 3.34
CA HIS A 40 15.62 -27.07 2.67
C HIS A 40 15.34 -27.54 1.23
N LEU A 41 16.38 -27.73 0.41
CA LEU A 41 16.21 -28.16 -0.98
C LEU A 41 15.62 -29.58 -1.09
N LEU A 42 15.99 -30.50 -0.20
CA LEU A 42 15.37 -31.83 -0.09
C LEU A 42 13.88 -31.70 0.26
N GLY A 43 13.53 -30.83 1.20
CA GLY A 43 12.14 -30.51 1.55
C GLY A 43 11.34 -30.06 0.32
N ASN A 44 11.89 -29.13 -0.47
CA ASN A 44 11.27 -28.66 -1.71
C ASN A 44 11.11 -29.77 -2.75
N CYS A 45 12.10 -30.67 -2.88
CA CYS A 45 12.00 -31.84 -3.75
C CYS A 45 10.85 -32.76 -3.31
N TYR A 46 10.76 -33.07 -2.02
CA TYR A 46 9.71 -33.94 -1.48
C TYR A 46 8.31 -33.32 -1.58
N MET A 47 8.18 -31.99 -1.49
CA MET A 47 6.92 -31.30 -1.81
C MET A 47 6.48 -31.57 -3.25
N ARG A 48 7.40 -31.49 -4.22
CA ARG A 48 7.12 -31.77 -5.64
C ARG A 48 6.80 -33.24 -5.93
N LEU A 49 7.31 -34.15 -5.11
CA LEU A 49 7.00 -35.59 -5.17
C LEU A 49 5.74 -35.96 -4.39
N SER A 50 5.02 -34.99 -3.81
CA SER A 50 3.87 -35.20 -2.92
C SER A 50 4.19 -36.06 -1.68
N ARG A 51 5.47 -36.18 -1.32
CA ARG A 51 5.95 -36.87 -0.11
C ARG A 51 5.97 -35.89 1.05
N PHE A 52 4.78 -35.43 1.44
CA PHE A 52 4.61 -34.29 2.34
C PHE A 52 5.17 -34.52 3.76
N SER A 53 5.08 -35.75 4.28
CA SER A 53 5.65 -36.11 5.58
C SER A 53 7.18 -36.04 5.57
N ASP A 54 7.82 -36.45 4.48
CA ASP A 54 9.28 -36.37 4.34
C ASP A 54 9.72 -34.92 4.14
N ALA A 55 8.96 -34.13 3.36
CA ALA A 55 9.19 -32.70 3.23
C ALA A 55 9.15 -31.98 4.59
N ALA A 56 8.13 -32.26 5.41
CA ALA A 56 8.00 -31.68 6.73
C ALA A 56 9.16 -32.04 7.67
N ARG A 57 9.72 -33.25 7.53
CA ARG A 57 10.93 -33.67 8.26
C ARG A 57 12.16 -32.90 7.79
N CYS A 58 12.39 -32.83 6.48
CA CYS A 58 13.53 -32.07 5.95
C CYS A 58 13.47 -30.58 6.31
N TYR A 59 12.30 -29.95 6.31
CA TYR A 59 12.19 -28.56 6.80
C TYR A 59 12.43 -28.45 8.31
N ALA A 60 12.08 -29.48 9.10
CA ALA A 60 12.42 -29.51 10.53
C ALA A 60 13.93 -29.66 10.75
N ASP A 61 14.59 -30.52 9.97
CA ASP A 61 16.05 -30.68 9.99
C ASP A 61 16.75 -29.37 9.59
N ALA A 62 16.21 -28.66 8.58
CA ALA A 62 16.72 -27.36 8.18
C ALA A 62 16.59 -26.29 9.27
N LEU A 63 15.51 -26.34 10.07
CA LEU A 63 15.30 -25.44 11.21
C LEU A 63 16.28 -25.71 12.38
N HIS A 64 16.91 -26.89 12.44
CA HIS A 64 17.94 -27.18 13.43
C HIS A 64 19.29 -26.50 13.09
N ASP A 65 19.49 -26.10 11.83
CA ASP A 65 20.66 -25.32 11.43
C ASP A 65 20.42 -23.82 11.62
N ALA A 66 20.68 -23.32 12.82
CA ALA A 66 20.54 -21.90 13.14
C ALA A 66 21.41 -20.98 12.25
N SER A 67 22.52 -21.49 11.71
CA SER A 67 23.43 -20.71 10.87
C SER A 67 22.88 -20.46 9.45
N TYR A 68 21.93 -21.28 9.01
CA TYR A 68 21.31 -21.13 7.69
C TYR A 68 20.32 -19.96 7.62
N GLY A 69 19.76 -19.54 8.76
CA GLY A 69 18.75 -18.49 8.83
C GLY A 69 17.42 -18.89 8.19
N HIS A 70 16.68 -17.91 7.68
CA HIS A 70 15.36 -18.11 7.02
C HIS A 70 14.32 -18.84 7.89
N PHE A 71 14.39 -18.68 9.21
CA PHE A 71 13.57 -19.42 10.17
C PHE A 71 12.08 -19.37 9.83
N GLY A 72 11.50 -18.18 9.64
CA GLY A 72 10.08 -18.02 9.33
C GLY A 72 9.66 -18.66 8.00
N ALA A 73 10.52 -18.61 6.98
CA ALA A 73 10.25 -19.24 5.70
C ALA A 73 10.26 -20.77 5.79
N LEU A 74 11.23 -21.34 6.52
CA LEU A 74 11.33 -22.78 6.74
C LEU A 74 10.17 -23.30 7.61
N ALA A 75 9.82 -22.58 8.66
CA ALA A 75 8.66 -22.88 9.50
C ALA A 75 7.35 -22.82 8.71
N CYS A 76 7.19 -21.82 7.84
CA CYS A 76 6.04 -21.71 6.93
C CYS A 76 5.97 -22.90 5.96
N ASN A 77 7.10 -23.27 5.34
CA ASN A 77 7.18 -24.40 4.43
C ASN A 77 6.88 -25.74 5.12
N ARG A 78 7.40 -25.95 6.35
CA ARG A 78 7.06 -27.10 7.19
C ARG A 78 5.57 -27.15 7.49
N GLY A 79 4.97 -26.03 7.86
CA GLY A 79 3.53 -25.92 8.10
C GLY A 79 2.68 -26.31 6.89
N ARG A 80 3.04 -25.81 5.71
CA ARG A 80 2.37 -26.16 4.44
C ARG A 80 2.53 -27.65 4.10
N ALA A 81 3.71 -28.22 4.33
CA ALA A 81 3.94 -29.65 4.15
C ALA A 81 3.07 -30.49 5.11
N LEU A 82 2.97 -30.08 6.38
CA LEU A 82 2.13 -30.75 7.38
C LEU A 82 0.63 -30.66 7.02
N LEU A 83 0.16 -29.53 6.47
CA LEU A 83 -1.20 -29.44 5.94
C LEU A 83 -1.43 -30.39 4.78
N ALA A 84 -0.52 -30.44 3.82
CA ALA A 84 -0.62 -31.36 2.70
C ALA A 84 -0.59 -32.83 3.15
N ALA A 85 0.13 -33.13 4.23
CA ALA A 85 0.15 -34.45 4.88
C ALA A 85 -1.09 -34.77 5.73
N GLY A 86 -2.08 -33.88 5.82
CA GLY A 86 -3.29 -34.10 6.63
C GLY A 86 -3.07 -33.95 8.14
N ARG A 87 -2.03 -33.23 8.58
CA ARG A 87 -1.64 -33.04 9.99
C ARG A 87 -1.84 -31.57 10.42
N PRO A 88 -3.09 -31.06 10.46
CA PRO A 88 -3.34 -29.62 10.65
C PRO A 88 -2.93 -29.11 12.04
N LYS A 89 -3.03 -29.94 13.09
CA LYS A 89 -2.61 -29.57 14.45
C LYS A 89 -1.12 -29.22 14.53
N GLU A 90 -0.28 -30.05 13.91
CA GLU A 90 1.17 -29.80 13.86
C GLU A 90 1.52 -28.67 12.90
N ALA A 91 0.74 -28.50 11.83
CA ALA A 91 0.88 -27.36 10.95
C ALA A 91 0.65 -26.04 11.68
N VAL A 92 -0.37 -25.95 12.55
CA VAL A 92 -0.61 -24.76 13.39
C VAL A 92 0.65 -24.42 14.19
N ALA A 93 1.27 -25.40 14.86
CA ALA A 93 2.49 -25.14 15.63
C ALA A 93 3.64 -24.59 14.77
N ALA A 94 3.90 -25.20 13.61
CA ALA A 94 4.95 -24.73 12.68
C ALA A 94 4.63 -23.35 12.08
N LEU A 95 3.36 -23.07 11.76
CA LEU A 95 2.94 -21.78 11.20
C LEU A 95 2.92 -20.68 12.25
N SER A 96 2.60 -20.99 13.50
CA SER A 96 2.74 -20.08 14.64
C SER A 96 4.19 -19.66 14.83
N MET A 97 5.16 -20.59 14.72
CA MET A 97 6.57 -20.24 14.72
C MET A 97 6.91 -19.27 13.57
N ALA A 98 6.36 -19.48 12.38
CA ALA A 98 6.62 -18.63 11.22
C ALA A 98 6.11 -17.19 11.39
N VAL A 99 4.93 -17.00 11.99
CA VAL A 99 4.36 -15.65 12.21
C VAL A 99 4.94 -14.94 13.44
N SER A 100 5.62 -15.68 14.32
CA SER A 100 6.40 -15.10 15.42
C SER A 100 7.77 -14.59 15.00
N ASP A 101 8.23 -14.91 13.78
CA ASP A 101 9.47 -14.39 13.21
C ASP A 101 9.26 -13.02 12.57
N HIS A 102 9.71 -11.96 13.26
CA HIS A 102 9.59 -10.58 12.78
C HIS A 102 10.46 -10.29 11.55
N GLU A 103 11.48 -11.12 11.26
CA GLU A 103 12.32 -10.97 10.07
C GLU A 103 11.73 -11.68 8.85
N TYR A 104 10.62 -12.42 9.00
CA TYR A 104 10.02 -13.16 7.90
C TYR A 104 9.40 -12.19 6.87
N PRO A 105 9.90 -12.10 5.62
CA PRO A 105 9.48 -11.04 4.69
C PRO A 105 8.08 -11.22 4.11
N THR A 106 7.47 -12.39 4.26
CA THR A 106 6.14 -12.69 3.68
C THR A 106 5.22 -13.40 4.68
N PRO A 107 4.92 -12.77 5.83
CA PRO A 107 4.15 -13.42 6.90
C PRO A 107 2.71 -13.71 6.46
N TYR A 108 2.13 -12.97 5.52
CA TYR A 108 0.84 -13.30 4.90
C TYR A 108 0.75 -14.75 4.42
N LYS A 109 1.83 -15.35 3.88
CA LYS A 109 1.84 -16.76 3.43
C LYS A 109 1.62 -17.72 4.60
N ALA A 110 2.24 -17.43 5.74
CA ALA A 110 2.06 -18.23 6.94
C ALA A 110 0.65 -18.01 7.53
N TYR A 111 0.14 -16.79 7.55
CA TYR A 111 -1.22 -16.49 7.98
C TYR A 111 -2.29 -17.18 7.11
N THR A 112 -2.17 -17.15 5.78
CA THR A 112 -3.10 -17.88 4.88
C THR A 112 -3.05 -19.39 5.14
N ALA A 113 -1.86 -19.96 5.32
CA ALA A 113 -1.73 -21.37 5.67
C ALA A 113 -2.30 -21.67 7.07
N LEU A 114 -2.14 -20.77 8.04
CA LEU A 114 -2.66 -20.91 9.40
C LEU A 114 -4.20 -20.89 9.37
N GLY A 115 -4.79 -20.01 8.57
CA GLY A 115 -6.24 -19.99 8.34
C GLY A 115 -6.76 -21.32 7.78
N ASN A 116 -6.08 -21.87 6.79
CA ASN A 116 -6.40 -23.18 6.23
C ASN A 116 -6.26 -24.32 7.26
N ALA A 117 -5.23 -24.26 8.12
CA ALA A 117 -5.04 -25.22 9.19
C ALA A 117 -6.22 -25.20 10.19
N TYR A 118 -6.62 -24.00 10.61
CA TYR A 118 -7.75 -23.83 11.51
C TYR A 118 -9.09 -24.23 10.87
N LYS A 119 -9.34 -23.91 9.59
CA LYS A 119 -10.54 -24.40 8.86
C LYS A 119 -10.62 -25.93 8.88
N ARG A 120 -9.51 -26.63 8.60
CA ARG A 120 -9.47 -28.11 8.63
C ARG A 120 -9.71 -28.70 10.02
N MET A 121 -9.44 -27.94 11.07
CA MET A 121 -9.73 -28.34 12.45
C MET A 121 -11.16 -27.96 12.91
N GLY A 122 -11.91 -27.21 12.10
CA GLY A 122 -13.21 -26.65 12.49
C GLY A 122 -13.12 -25.39 13.36
N ASN A 123 -11.93 -24.85 13.57
CA ASN A 123 -11.69 -23.64 14.37
C ASN A 123 -11.91 -22.38 13.51
N ILE A 124 -13.16 -22.14 13.12
CA ILE A 124 -13.50 -21.14 12.08
C ILE A 124 -13.21 -19.70 12.54
N ARG A 125 -13.30 -19.41 13.84
CA ARG A 125 -13.01 -18.08 14.39
C ARG A 125 -11.53 -17.73 14.23
N GLU A 126 -10.65 -18.64 14.65
CA GLU A 126 -9.20 -18.50 14.55
C GLU A 126 -8.75 -18.47 13.08
N ALA A 127 -9.44 -19.23 12.22
CA ALA A 127 -9.22 -19.16 10.78
C ALA A 127 -9.51 -17.75 10.24
N GLY A 128 -10.65 -17.15 10.60
CA GLY A 128 -10.98 -15.79 10.21
C GLY A 128 -9.95 -14.75 10.68
N VAL A 129 -9.43 -14.89 11.91
CA VAL A 129 -8.35 -14.01 12.39
C VAL A 129 -7.10 -14.14 11.53
N ALA A 130 -6.70 -15.38 11.20
CA ALA A 130 -5.53 -15.62 10.37
C ALA A 130 -5.70 -15.05 8.94
N PHE A 131 -6.84 -15.29 8.28
CA PHE A 131 -7.11 -14.72 6.96
C PHE A 131 -7.19 -13.20 6.97
N ARG A 132 -7.76 -12.59 8.01
CA ARG A 132 -7.74 -11.14 8.20
C ARG A 132 -6.30 -10.63 8.30
N ASN A 133 -5.44 -11.27 9.08
CA ASN A 133 -4.04 -10.87 9.20
C ASN A 133 -3.28 -11.01 7.87
N ALA A 134 -3.57 -12.03 7.07
CA ALA A 134 -3.03 -12.14 5.71
C ALA A 134 -3.53 -11.04 4.77
N ALA A 135 -4.80 -10.63 4.90
CA ALA A 135 -5.40 -9.62 4.05
C ALA A 135 -4.92 -8.18 4.33
N ILE A 136 -4.53 -7.88 5.57
CA ILE A 136 -4.05 -6.54 5.96
C ILE A 136 -2.54 -6.38 5.83
N ASP A 137 -1.81 -7.45 5.49
CA ASP A 137 -0.37 -7.41 5.25
C ASP A 137 -0.08 -6.68 3.92
N GLU A 138 0.62 -5.55 3.99
CA GLU A 138 0.95 -4.72 2.83
C GLU A 138 1.86 -5.44 1.81
N GLY A 139 2.59 -6.47 2.24
CA GLY A 139 3.42 -7.31 1.37
C GLY A 139 2.64 -8.39 0.62
N ASN A 140 1.34 -8.53 0.88
CA ASN A 140 0.50 -9.52 0.20
C ASN A 140 0.13 -9.04 -1.21
N PRO A 141 0.59 -9.74 -2.28
CA PRO A 141 0.25 -9.37 -3.65
C PRO A 141 -1.20 -9.72 -4.04
N ASP A 142 -1.87 -10.57 -3.26
CA ASP A 142 -3.25 -11.00 -3.50
C ASP A 142 -4.05 -11.04 -2.17
N PRO A 143 -4.40 -9.86 -1.62
CA PRO A 143 -5.28 -9.78 -0.46
C PRO A 143 -6.71 -10.24 -0.78
N SER A 144 -7.12 -10.23 -2.06
CA SER A 144 -8.47 -10.60 -2.49
C SER A 144 -8.82 -12.04 -2.11
N ASN A 145 -7.89 -12.98 -2.30
CA ASN A 145 -8.06 -14.38 -1.93
C ASN A 145 -8.24 -14.55 -0.40
N SER A 146 -7.42 -13.87 0.40
CA SER A 146 -7.54 -13.94 1.87
C SER A 146 -8.85 -13.31 2.38
N LEU A 147 -9.34 -12.25 1.73
CA LEU A 147 -10.63 -11.64 2.03
C LEU A 147 -11.81 -12.56 1.65
N CYS A 148 -11.72 -13.31 0.55
CA CYS A 148 -12.72 -14.32 0.19
C CYS A 148 -12.80 -15.42 1.24
N GLU A 149 -11.64 -15.96 1.66
CA GLU A 149 -11.57 -16.98 2.70
C GLU A 149 -12.09 -16.47 4.06
N LEU A 150 -11.85 -15.20 4.39
CA LEU A 150 -12.47 -14.52 5.53
C LEU A 150 -14.00 -14.46 5.40
N GLY A 151 -14.51 -14.14 4.20
CA GLY A 151 -15.94 -14.19 3.89
C GLY A 151 -16.55 -15.57 4.09
N HIS A 152 -15.88 -16.63 3.63
CA HIS A 152 -16.32 -18.01 3.86
C HIS A 152 -16.37 -18.34 5.36
N CYS A 153 -15.38 -17.89 6.13
CA CYS A 153 -15.39 -18.06 7.58
C CYS A 153 -16.60 -17.35 8.22
N PHE A 154 -16.93 -16.13 7.79
CA PHE A 154 -18.14 -15.44 8.27
C PHE A 154 -19.43 -16.16 7.88
N MET A 155 -19.53 -16.68 6.66
CA MET A 155 -20.67 -17.48 6.23
C MET A 155 -20.85 -18.73 7.11
N GLN A 156 -19.77 -19.46 7.39
CA GLN A 156 -19.83 -20.65 8.23
C GLN A 156 -20.15 -20.34 9.70
N MET A 157 -19.84 -19.12 10.17
CA MET A 157 -20.26 -18.61 11.48
C MET A 157 -21.70 -18.05 11.51
N GLY A 158 -22.44 -18.10 10.40
CA GLY A 158 -23.78 -17.51 10.29
C GLY A 158 -23.80 -15.97 10.25
N ARG A 159 -22.65 -15.35 10.01
CA ARG A 159 -22.45 -13.89 10.00
C ARG A 159 -22.51 -13.34 8.57
N ALA A 160 -23.64 -13.52 7.91
CA ALA A 160 -23.80 -13.19 6.48
C ALA A 160 -23.51 -11.71 6.16
N VAL A 161 -23.88 -10.77 7.04
CA VAL A 161 -23.62 -9.33 6.82
C VAL A 161 -22.12 -9.01 6.85
N ASP A 162 -21.35 -9.66 7.73
CA ASP A 162 -19.90 -9.49 7.76
C ASP A 162 -19.23 -10.15 6.54
N ALA A 163 -19.76 -11.29 6.08
CA ALA A 163 -19.30 -11.94 4.86
C ALA A 163 -19.48 -11.03 3.63
N VAL A 164 -20.63 -10.35 3.51
CA VAL A 164 -20.88 -9.37 2.45
C VAL A 164 -19.78 -8.30 2.43
N GLU A 165 -19.42 -7.73 3.57
CA GLU A 165 -18.37 -6.69 3.61
C GLU A 165 -16.99 -7.26 3.24
N ALA A 166 -16.67 -8.49 3.67
CA ALA A 166 -15.42 -9.17 3.30
C ALA A 166 -15.31 -9.39 1.78
N TYR A 167 -16.35 -9.93 1.13
CA TYR A 167 -16.35 -10.15 -0.32
C TYR A 167 -16.35 -8.84 -1.12
N ARG A 168 -17.07 -7.82 -0.67
CA ARG A 168 -17.01 -6.49 -1.31
C ARG A 168 -15.61 -5.90 -1.25
N THR A 169 -14.94 -6.05 -0.10
CA THR A 169 -13.54 -5.63 0.04
C THR A 169 -12.64 -6.49 -0.85
N ALA A 170 -12.90 -7.80 -0.99
CA ALA A 170 -12.14 -8.67 -1.90
C ALA A 170 -12.23 -8.19 -3.35
N LEU A 171 -13.43 -7.79 -3.81
CA LEU A 171 -13.65 -7.24 -5.15
C LEU A 171 -12.86 -5.95 -5.41
N ASP A 172 -12.57 -5.14 -4.39
CA ASP A 172 -11.75 -3.93 -4.52
C ASP A 172 -10.28 -4.27 -4.88
N PHE A 173 -9.81 -5.48 -4.57
CA PHE A 173 -8.44 -5.95 -4.86
C PHE A 173 -8.36 -6.99 -5.98
N ALA A 174 -9.48 -7.55 -6.41
CA ALA A 174 -9.52 -8.65 -7.37
C ALA A 174 -9.17 -8.18 -8.80
N THR A 175 -8.03 -8.64 -9.31
CA THR A 175 -7.56 -8.39 -10.69
C THR A 175 -7.02 -9.68 -11.30
N PRO A 176 -7.22 -9.96 -12.62
CA PRO A 176 -8.04 -9.23 -13.59
C PRO A 176 -9.55 -9.35 -13.32
N ARG A 177 -10.35 -8.45 -13.90
CA ARG A 177 -11.81 -8.39 -13.70
C ARG A 177 -12.54 -9.69 -14.06
N GLU A 178 -12.01 -10.45 -15.02
CA GLU A 178 -12.53 -11.75 -15.43
C GLU A 178 -12.55 -12.78 -14.29
N SER A 179 -11.64 -12.64 -13.32
CA SER A 179 -11.55 -13.50 -12.13
C SER A 179 -12.55 -13.13 -11.02
N GLN A 180 -13.32 -12.05 -11.17
CA GLN A 180 -14.27 -11.59 -10.14
C GLN A 180 -15.55 -12.41 -10.08
N GLY A 181 -15.87 -13.19 -11.12
CA GLY A 181 -17.14 -13.93 -11.21
C GLY A 181 -17.37 -14.87 -10.02
N ALA A 182 -16.34 -15.58 -9.56
CA ALA A 182 -16.42 -16.44 -8.39
C ALA A 182 -16.73 -15.65 -7.10
N ILE A 183 -16.11 -14.49 -6.92
CA ILE A 183 -16.31 -13.62 -5.76
C ILE A 183 -17.73 -13.04 -5.77
N TYR A 184 -18.24 -12.65 -6.94
CA TYR A 184 -19.63 -12.21 -7.10
C TYR A 184 -20.63 -13.33 -6.78
N GLY A 185 -20.34 -14.58 -7.16
CA GLY A 185 -21.15 -15.74 -6.77
C GLY A 185 -21.21 -15.93 -5.25
N ASP A 186 -20.05 -15.87 -4.57
CA ASP A 186 -19.98 -15.96 -3.11
C ASP A 186 -20.66 -14.77 -2.41
N LEU A 187 -20.55 -13.56 -2.98
CA LEU A 187 -21.25 -12.37 -2.52
C LEU A 187 -22.78 -12.51 -2.66
N GLY A 188 -23.26 -13.07 -3.77
CA GLY A 188 -24.67 -13.37 -3.98
C GLY A 188 -25.20 -14.35 -2.93
N LEU A 189 -24.47 -15.43 -2.65
CA LEU A 189 -24.82 -16.36 -1.56
C LEU A 189 -24.88 -15.65 -0.19
N ALA A 190 -23.94 -14.74 0.08
CA ALA A 190 -23.95 -13.97 1.31
C ALA A 190 -25.16 -13.03 1.41
N TYR A 191 -25.57 -12.41 0.31
CA TYR A 191 -26.78 -11.60 0.26
C TYR A 191 -28.05 -12.42 0.47
N VAL A 192 -28.15 -13.63 -0.11
CA VAL A 192 -29.24 -14.58 0.16
C VAL A 192 -29.31 -14.89 1.66
N ALA A 193 -28.17 -15.26 2.27
CA ALA A 193 -28.12 -15.55 3.70
C ALA A 193 -28.41 -14.33 4.59
N ALA A 194 -28.15 -13.11 4.09
CA ALA A 194 -28.49 -11.85 4.76
C ALA A 194 -29.95 -11.38 4.49
N ASN A 195 -30.75 -12.18 3.79
CA ASN A 195 -32.12 -11.88 3.36
C ASN A 195 -32.25 -10.60 2.49
N LYS A 196 -31.24 -10.34 1.66
CA LYS A 196 -31.17 -9.19 0.74
C LYS A 196 -31.29 -9.66 -0.70
N MET A 197 -32.50 -10.09 -1.08
CA MET A 197 -32.73 -10.80 -2.34
C MET A 197 -32.48 -9.94 -3.58
N SER A 198 -32.77 -8.64 -3.52
CA SER A 198 -32.44 -7.71 -4.62
C SER A 198 -30.95 -7.64 -4.88
N GLU A 199 -30.14 -7.40 -3.85
CA GLU A 199 -28.70 -7.33 -3.97
C GLU A 199 -28.06 -8.68 -4.32
N ALA A 200 -28.69 -9.79 -3.91
CA ALA A 200 -28.27 -11.13 -4.30
C ALA A 200 -28.41 -11.33 -5.81
N VAL A 201 -29.55 -10.95 -6.40
CA VAL A 201 -29.77 -11.04 -7.85
C VAL A 201 -28.75 -10.19 -8.59
N ASP A 202 -28.54 -8.94 -8.18
CA ASP A 202 -27.53 -8.06 -8.79
C ASP A 202 -26.12 -8.68 -8.77
N ALA A 203 -25.73 -9.27 -7.64
CA ALA A 203 -24.42 -9.92 -7.50
C ALA A 203 -24.30 -11.17 -8.39
N PHE A 204 -25.34 -12.00 -8.47
CA PHE A 204 -25.33 -13.16 -9.36
C PHE A 204 -25.34 -12.78 -10.85
N ASP A 205 -26.05 -11.71 -11.23
CA ASP A 205 -26.01 -11.16 -12.58
C ASP A 205 -24.55 -10.81 -12.95
N HIS A 206 -23.86 -10.06 -12.09
CA HIS A 206 -22.44 -9.70 -12.27
C HIS A 206 -21.52 -10.93 -12.32
N ALA A 207 -21.84 -11.98 -11.55
CA ALA A 207 -21.09 -13.23 -11.60
C ALA A 207 -21.18 -13.88 -13.00
N THR A 208 -22.35 -13.85 -13.64
CA THR A 208 -22.56 -14.48 -14.95
C THR A 208 -22.16 -13.60 -16.15
N GLU A 209 -22.10 -12.29 -15.99
CA GLU A 209 -21.73 -11.33 -17.05
C GLU A 209 -20.36 -11.63 -17.68
N SER A 210 -19.38 -12.08 -16.88
CA SER A 210 -18.04 -12.43 -17.37
C SER A 210 -17.96 -13.81 -18.04
N GLY A 211 -19.09 -14.51 -18.20
CA GLY A 211 -19.13 -15.89 -18.68
C GLY A 211 -18.73 -16.92 -17.63
N HIS A 212 -18.59 -16.53 -16.36
CA HIS A 212 -18.33 -17.47 -15.28
C HIS A 212 -19.58 -18.33 -15.01
N LEU A 213 -19.38 -19.65 -15.05
CA LEU A 213 -20.44 -20.62 -14.81
C LEU A 213 -20.66 -20.79 -13.31
N LEU A 214 -21.87 -20.46 -12.85
CA LEU A 214 -22.27 -20.70 -11.47
C LEU A 214 -22.33 -22.20 -11.19
N ARG A 215 -21.89 -22.59 -9.99
CA ARG A 215 -22.07 -23.96 -9.51
C ARG A 215 -23.57 -24.27 -9.37
N PRO A 216 -24.01 -25.53 -9.53
CA PRO A 216 -25.43 -25.89 -9.44
C PRO A 216 -26.09 -25.42 -8.13
N GLU A 217 -25.38 -25.51 -7.01
CA GLU A 217 -25.90 -25.05 -5.72
C GLU A 217 -26.13 -23.54 -5.67
N VAL A 218 -25.26 -22.78 -6.35
CA VAL A 218 -25.34 -21.33 -6.45
C VAL A 218 -26.45 -20.91 -7.41
N GLN A 219 -26.63 -21.65 -8.50
CA GLN A 219 -27.70 -21.41 -9.47
C GLN A 219 -29.09 -21.54 -8.81
N VAL A 220 -29.29 -22.56 -7.96
CA VAL A 220 -30.54 -22.71 -7.21
C VAL A 220 -30.81 -21.50 -6.29
N ALA A 221 -29.78 -20.99 -5.61
CA ALA A 221 -29.90 -19.80 -4.76
C ALA A 221 -30.23 -18.55 -5.58
N TYR A 222 -29.66 -18.42 -6.77
CA TYR A 222 -29.93 -17.32 -7.69
C TYR A 222 -31.37 -17.35 -8.23
N ASP A 223 -31.87 -18.50 -8.66
CA ASP A 223 -33.24 -18.67 -9.13
C ASP A 223 -34.25 -18.38 -8.00
N ALA A 224 -33.97 -18.87 -6.79
CA ALA A 224 -34.77 -18.57 -5.60
C ALA A 224 -34.79 -17.07 -5.27
N ALA A 225 -33.65 -16.38 -5.37
CA ALA A 225 -33.56 -14.94 -5.14
C ALA A 225 -34.37 -14.16 -6.19
N LYS A 226 -34.27 -14.51 -7.48
CA LYS A 226 -35.07 -13.91 -8.56
C LYS A 226 -36.57 -14.06 -8.30
N LYS A 227 -37.02 -15.25 -7.92
CA LYS A 227 -38.42 -15.52 -7.60
C LYS A 227 -38.89 -14.70 -6.40
N ALA A 228 -38.08 -14.59 -5.36
CA ALA A 228 -38.39 -13.78 -4.18
C ALA A 228 -38.52 -12.28 -4.53
N VAL A 229 -37.62 -11.74 -5.37
CA VAL A 229 -37.69 -10.35 -5.84
C VAL A 229 -38.94 -10.12 -6.70
N ALA A 230 -39.27 -11.05 -7.61
CA ALA A 230 -40.47 -10.95 -8.43
C ALA A 230 -41.75 -10.95 -7.59
N ALA A 231 -41.83 -11.79 -6.55
CA ALA A 231 -42.97 -11.84 -5.62
C ALA A 231 -43.11 -10.57 -4.78
N LEU A 232 -42.00 -9.86 -4.49
CA LEU A 232 -42.02 -8.58 -3.77
C LEU A 232 -42.42 -7.40 -4.68
N GLN A 233 -42.14 -7.48 -5.98
CA GLN A 233 -42.44 -6.42 -6.95
C GLN A 233 -43.82 -6.57 -7.62
N GLY A 234 -44.33 -7.79 -7.76
CA GLY A 234 -45.64 -8.07 -8.32
C GLY A 234 -46.60 -8.59 -7.25
N GLY A 235 -47.78 -7.99 -7.16
CA GLY A 235 -48.97 -8.64 -6.57
C GLY A 235 -49.47 -9.80 -7.43
N GLY A 236 -48.55 -10.59 -7.98
CA GLY A 236 -48.85 -11.74 -8.83
C GLY A 236 -49.46 -12.88 -8.03
N PRO A 237 -50.23 -13.77 -8.69
CA PRO A 237 -50.83 -14.92 -8.03
C PRO A 237 -49.75 -15.73 -7.30
N SER A 238 -50.05 -16.21 -6.09
CA SER A 238 -49.17 -17.11 -5.38
C SER A 238 -48.84 -18.34 -6.24
N GLU A 239 -47.78 -19.08 -5.93
CA GLU A 239 -47.45 -20.30 -6.67
C GLU A 239 -48.60 -21.33 -6.67
N THR A 240 -49.36 -21.34 -5.57
CA THR A 240 -50.66 -22.00 -5.46
C THR A 240 -51.70 -21.46 -6.43
N ASP A 241 -51.87 -20.15 -6.56
CA ASP A 241 -52.84 -19.55 -7.49
C ASP A 241 -52.44 -19.78 -8.95
N ALA A 242 -51.14 -19.71 -9.28
CA ALA A 242 -50.65 -20.00 -10.61
C ALA A 242 -50.81 -21.49 -10.97
N PHE A 243 -50.55 -22.38 -10.02
CA PHE A 243 -50.78 -23.83 -10.18
C PHE A 243 -52.27 -24.17 -10.29
N LEU A 244 -53.11 -23.56 -9.45
CA LEU A 244 -54.56 -23.72 -9.50
C LEU A 244 -55.12 -23.20 -10.83
N ALA A 245 -54.69 -22.02 -11.27
CA ALA A 245 -55.09 -21.45 -12.57
C ALA A 245 -54.65 -22.36 -13.73
N ALA A 246 -53.43 -22.91 -13.69
CA ALA A 246 -52.95 -23.87 -14.68
C ALA A 246 -53.72 -25.21 -14.65
N ALA A 247 -54.23 -25.61 -13.48
CA ALA A 247 -55.12 -26.75 -13.31
C ALA A 247 -56.59 -26.44 -13.65
N GLY A 248 -56.90 -25.23 -14.13
CA GLY A 248 -58.26 -24.79 -14.49
C GLY A 248 -59.09 -24.25 -13.31
N TYR A 249 -58.52 -24.20 -12.11
CA TYR A 249 -59.12 -23.63 -10.90
C TYR A 249 -58.72 -22.14 -10.81
N GLY A 250 -59.56 -21.26 -11.35
CA GLY A 250 -59.29 -19.81 -11.39
C GLY A 250 -60.23 -19.04 -12.32
N GLY A 251 -61.05 -19.75 -13.11
CA GLY A 251 -62.14 -19.18 -13.88
C GLY A 251 -63.35 -18.85 -13.02
N GLY A 252 -63.29 -17.73 -12.29
CA GLY A 252 -64.45 -16.89 -11.93
C GLY A 252 -65.63 -17.47 -11.14
N ILE A 253 -65.58 -18.72 -10.67
CA ILE A 253 -66.69 -19.33 -9.92
C ILE A 253 -66.13 -19.94 -8.63
N ASP A 254 -66.50 -19.33 -7.51
CA ASP A 254 -66.31 -19.90 -6.17
C ASP A 254 -67.18 -21.16 -6.04
N PRO A 255 -66.61 -22.35 -5.82
CA PRO A 255 -67.38 -23.59 -5.70
C PRO A 255 -68.28 -23.65 -4.45
N LEU A 256 -68.22 -22.66 -3.55
CA LEU A 256 -69.11 -22.52 -2.40
C LEU A 256 -70.22 -21.47 -2.55
N ASP A 257 -70.18 -20.62 -3.59
CA ASP A 257 -71.29 -19.73 -3.97
C ASP A 257 -71.52 -19.72 -5.50
N PRO A 258 -72.37 -20.63 -6.00
CA PRO A 258 -72.66 -20.75 -7.43
C PRO A 258 -73.63 -19.68 -7.95
N THR A 259 -74.09 -18.74 -7.14
CA THR A 259 -75.17 -17.80 -7.52
C THR A 259 -74.81 -16.31 -7.44
N GLY A 260 -73.65 -15.95 -6.87
CA GLY A 260 -73.16 -14.57 -6.85
C GLY A 260 -74.09 -13.59 -6.12
N ALA A 261 -74.88 -14.09 -5.17
CA ALA A 261 -75.97 -13.36 -4.54
C ALA A 261 -75.83 -13.32 -3.02
N THR A 262 -74.64 -13.01 -2.50
CA THR A 262 -74.47 -12.50 -1.12
C THR A 262 -73.40 -11.42 -1.08
N GLY A 263 -73.73 -10.25 -1.59
CA GLY A 263 -73.17 -9.01 -1.05
C GLY A 263 -73.75 -8.79 0.35
N GLU A 264 -72.93 -8.25 1.25
CA GLU A 264 -73.25 -7.91 2.65
C GLU A 264 -73.03 -9.02 3.69
N VAL A 265 -71.77 -9.35 4.03
CA VAL A 265 -71.31 -9.38 5.44
C VAL A 265 -69.77 -9.24 5.48
N ILE A 266 -69.22 -8.03 5.30
CA ILE A 266 -67.88 -7.70 5.79
C ILE A 266 -67.97 -6.28 6.38
N PRO A 267 -67.52 -6.04 7.63
CA PRO A 267 -67.62 -4.71 8.23
C PRO A 267 -66.72 -3.69 7.52
N SER A 268 -67.09 -2.42 7.67
CA SER A 268 -66.44 -1.23 7.09
C SER A 268 -64.91 -1.22 7.29
N PRO A 269 -64.12 -0.80 6.27
CA PRO A 269 -62.65 -0.72 6.32
C PRO A 269 -62.05 0.22 7.39
N GLU A 270 -62.86 0.96 8.12
CA GLU A 270 -62.42 1.99 9.06
C GLU A 270 -62.02 1.45 10.45
N ASP A 271 -62.22 0.15 10.72
CA ASP A 271 -62.05 -0.45 12.06
C ASP A 271 -61.03 -1.60 12.13
N THR A 272 -60.00 -1.59 11.27
CA THR A 272 -58.80 -2.42 11.49
C THR A 272 -57.58 -1.52 11.63
N GLY A 273 -57.22 -1.23 12.89
CA GLY A 273 -56.10 -0.38 13.28
C GLY A 273 -54.70 -0.95 12.96
N PHE A 274 -54.46 -1.33 11.70
CA PHE A 274 -53.17 -1.83 11.21
C PHE A 274 -52.59 -0.97 10.08
N PHE A 275 -53.39 -0.11 9.43
CA PHE A 275 -52.98 0.69 8.26
C PHE A 275 -53.23 2.22 8.38
N SER A 276 -53.14 2.81 9.56
CA SER A 276 -53.27 4.28 9.70
C SER A 276 -51.96 5.05 9.45
N VAL A 277 -51.12 4.59 8.52
CA VAL A 277 -50.00 5.41 8.03
C VAL A 277 -50.50 6.12 6.77
N THR A 278 -50.73 7.43 6.88
CA THR A 278 -51.16 8.20 5.71
C THR A 278 -50.04 8.25 4.68
N GLU A 279 -50.40 8.37 3.40
CA GLU A 279 -49.44 8.47 2.30
C GLU A 279 -48.44 9.64 2.53
N GLU A 280 -48.90 10.69 3.21
CA GLU A 280 -48.08 11.82 3.65
C GLU A 280 -47.07 11.47 4.75
N GLU A 281 -47.40 10.58 5.69
CA GLU A 281 -46.45 10.06 6.67
C GLU A 281 -45.41 9.13 6.04
N ILE A 282 -45.79 8.30 5.06
CA ILE A 282 -44.86 7.44 4.31
C ILE A 282 -43.88 8.31 3.51
N VAL A 283 -44.37 9.34 2.82
CA VAL A 283 -43.52 10.27 2.07
C VAL A 283 -42.64 11.10 3.01
N ALA A 284 -43.15 11.55 4.15
CA ALA A 284 -42.35 12.26 5.15
C ALA A 284 -41.25 11.38 5.75
N ASN A 285 -41.55 10.12 6.09
CA ASN A 285 -40.56 9.16 6.59
C ASN A 285 -39.56 8.75 5.51
N ALA A 286 -39.97 8.57 4.26
CA ALA A 286 -39.08 8.32 3.14
C ALA A 286 -38.14 9.52 2.89
N LYS A 287 -38.63 10.75 3.01
CA LYS A 287 -37.83 11.98 2.88
C LYS A 287 -36.86 12.15 4.06
N LYS A 288 -37.27 11.78 5.28
CA LYS A 288 -36.43 11.75 6.50
C LYS A 288 -35.33 10.67 6.39
N ASN A 289 -35.67 9.47 5.94
CA ASN A 289 -34.72 8.36 5.72
C ASN A 289 -33.77 8.63 4.54
N ARG A 290 -34.21 9.35 3.49
CA ARG A 290 -33.35 9.80 2.38
C ARG A 290 -32.32 10.85 2.83
N LYS A 291 -32.63 11.66 3.83
CA LYS A 291 -31.68 12.58 4.48
C LYS A 291 -30.71 11.84 5.42
N ILE A 292 -31.16 10.79 6.11
CA ILE A 292 -30.31 9.96 6.98
C ILE A 292 -29.30 9.12 6.16
N ARG A 293 -29.70 8.57 4.99
CA ARG A 293 -28.81 7.82 4.09
C ARG A 293 -27.68 8.64 3.43
N ARG A 294 -27.74 9.99 3.47
CA ARG A 294 -26.64 10.86 3.01
C ARG A 294 -25.57 11.10 4.08
N LYS A 295 -25.79 10.68 5.33
CA LYS A 295 -24.79 10.77 6.39
C LYS A 295 -24.05 9.43 6.47
N HIS A 296 -22.73 9.48 6.36
CA HIS A 296 -21.77 8.37 6.40
C HIS A 296 -21.44 7.67 5.07
N ARG A 297 -21.01 8.47 4.09
CA ARG A 297 -19.98 8.00 3.16
C ARG A 297 -18.89 9.06 3.09
N HIS A 298 -17.88 8.95 3.95
CA HIS A 298 -16.69 9.81 3.96
C HIS A 298 -15.82 9.68 2.69
N ARG A 299 -16.36 9.17 1.57
CA ARG A 299 -15.63 9.08 0.30
C ARG A 299 -15.25 10.46 -0.23
N GLY A 300 -16.16 11.44 -0.16
CA GLY A 300 -15.87 12.82 -0.57
C GLY A 300 -14.82 13.49 0.33
N LEU A 301 -14.90 13.30 1.65
CA LEU A 301 -13.93 13.84 2.60
C LEU A 301 -12.55 13.19 2.43
N LYS A 302 -12.48 11.87 2.22
CA LYS A 302 -11.22 11.16 1.95
C LYS A 302 -10.56 11.64 0.66
N VAL A 303 -11.33 11.81 -0.41
CA VAL A 303 -10.82 12.37 -1.68
C VAL A 303 -10.32 13.80 -1.50
N LEU A 304 -11.06 14.64 -0.76
CA LEU A 304 -10.65 16.01 -0.46
C LEU A 304 -9.36 16.06 0.38
N LEU A 305 -9.23 15.18 1.39
CA LEU A 305 -8.02 15.09 2.20
C LEU A 305 -6.79 14.65 1.38
N ILE A 306 -6.97 13.72 0.43
CA ILE A 306 -5.90 13.32 -0.49
C ILE A 306 -5.51 14.48 -1.42
N LEU A 307 -6.48 15.22 -1.95
CA LEU A 307 -6.23 16.40 -2.78
C LEU A 307 -5.47 17.50 -2.02
N VAL A 308 -5.86 17.76 -0.76
CA VAL A 308 -5.17 18.72 0.11
C VAL A 308 -3.75 18.24 0.41
N LEU A 309 -3.55 16.95 0.71
CA LEU A 309 -2.22 16.38 0.94
C LEU A 309 -1.31 16.53 -0.29
N LEU A 310 -1.83 16.24 -1.49
CA LEU A 310 -1.09 16.42 -2.74
C LEU A 310 -0.73 17.89 -2.99
N LEU A 311 -1.63 18.83 -2.69
CA LEU A 311 -1.36 20.27 -2.78
C LEU A 311 -0.26 20.70 -1.80
N VAL A 312 -0.27 20.19 -0.57
CA VAL A 312 0.77 20.48 0.44
C VAL A 312 2.12 19.90 0.00
N LEU A 313 2.15 18.68 -0.52
CA LEU A 313 3.37 18.07 -1.06
C LEU A 313 3.91 18.83 -2.28
N ALA A 314 3.03 19.25 -3.20
CA ALA A 314 3.42 20.06 -4.35
C ALA A 314 3.95 21.44 -3.93
N ALA A 315 3.30 22.09 -2.96
CA ALA A 315 3.77 23.36 -2.40
C ALA A 315 5.12 23.19 -1.67
N GLY A 316 5.29 22.09 -0.93
CA GLY A 316 6.56 21.74 -0.29
C GLY A 316 7.69 21.50 -1.30
N ALA A 317 7.41 20.77 -2.37
CA ALA A 317 8.37 20.54 -3.46
C ALA A 317 8.73 21.85 -4.18
N ALA A 318 7.74 22.71 -4.47
CA ALA A 318 7.97 24.02 -5.05
C ALA A 318 8.81 24.92 -4.14
N GLY A 319 8.51 24.94 -2.83
CA GLY A 319 9.30 25.67 -1.83
C GLY A 319 10.73 25.14 -1.70
N PHE A 320 10.93 23.82 -1.75
CA PHE A 320 12.25 23.20 -1.73
C PHE A 320 13.08 23.56 -2.97
N LEU A 321 12.48 23.51 -4.16
CA LEU A 321 13.14 23.92 -5.39
C LEU A 321 13.48 25.41 -5.37
N TYR A 322 12.57 26.25 -4.88
CA TYR A 322 12.80 27.68 -4.68
C TYR A 322 13.99 27.93 -3.75
N TYR A 323 14.06 27.22 -2.62
CA TYR A 323 15.17 27.27 -1.65
C TYR A 323 16.49 26.82 -2.27
N LYS A 324 16.47 25.79 -3.12
CA LYS A 324 17.64 25.32 -3.89
C LYS A 324 18.07 26.27 -5.02
N GLY A 325 17.41 27.42 -5.18
CA GLY A 325 17.76 28.43 -6.18
C GLY A 325 17.21 28.13 -7.57
N TYR A 326 16.21 27.26 -7.71
CA TYR A 326 15.51 27.10 -9.00
C TYR A 326 14.51 28.22 -9.20
N GLY A 327 14.45 28.76 -10.41
CA GLY A 327 13.54 29.84 -10.80
C GLY A 327 13.14 29.75 -12.25
N TRP A 328 12.09 30.49 -12.59
CA TRP A 328 11.60 30.61 -13.96
C TRP A 328 11.46 32.09 -14.33
N PRO A 329 12.09 32.55 -15.43
CA PRO A 329 13.04 31.82 -16.29
C PRO A 329 14.32 31.40 -15.53
N THR A 330 15.00 30.36 -16.03
CA THR A 330 16.24 29.83 -15.41
C THR A 330 17.40 30.83 -15.54
N GLN A 331 18.38 30.76 -14.65
CA GLN A 331 19.56 31.63 -14.68
C GLN A 331 20.30 31.56 -16.01
N ALA A 332 20.50 30.34 -16.54
CA ALA A 332 21.10 30.09 -17.85
C ALA A 332 20.32 30.81 -18.97
N SER A 333 18.99 30.68 -18.97
CA SER A 333 18.17 31.34 -19.99
C SER A 333 18.18 32.87 -19.89
N VAL A 334 18.29 33.44 -18.69
CA VAL A 334 18.41 34.90 -18.50
C VAL A 334 19.75 35.40 -19.05
N VAL A 335 20.83 34.68 -18.77
CA VAL A 335 22.18 35.02 -19.25
C VAL A 335 22.27 34.88 -20.77
N GLU A 336 21.79 33.78 -21.35
CA GLU A 336 21.75 33.62 -22.80
C GLU A 336 20.93 34.73 -23.48
N LYS A 337 19.78 35.06 -22.90
CA LYS A 337 18.91 36.12 -23.40
C LYS A 337 19.62 37.47 -23.33
N LEU A 338 20.31 37.79 -22.23
CA LEU A 338 21.09 39.02 -22.09
C LEU A 338 22.10 39.20 -23.23
N PHE A 339 22.88 38.15 -23.53
CA PHE A 339 23.90 38.20 -24.58
C PHE A 339 23.29 38.27 -25.98
N LYS A 340 22.22 37.51 -26.24
CA LYS A 340 21.51 37.50 -27.54
C LYS A 340 20.85 38.86 -27.81
N ASP A 341 20.09 39.37 -26.85
CA ASP A 341 19.37 40.64 -26.97
C ASP A 341 20.36 41.81 -27.12
N ASN A 342 21.48 41.80 -26.38
CA ASN A 342 22.52 42.83 -26.53
C ASN A 342 23.18 42.82 -27.92
N ALA A 343 23.53 41.63 -28.44
CA ALA A 343 24.12 41.49 -29.77
C ALA A 343 23.13 41.84 -30.90
N ALA A 344 21.83 41.64 -30.67
CA ALA A 344 20.77 42.04 -31.59
C ALA A 344 20.43 43.55 -31.51
N GLY A 345 20.99 44.27 -30.53
CA GLY A 345 20.68 45.69 -30.29
C GLY A 345 19.33 45.94 -29.61
N GLU A 346 18.73 44.91 -29.02
CA GLU A 346 17.46 44.98 -28.29
C GLU A 346 17.63 45.60 -26.88
N ASP A 347 16.50 45.93 -26.25
CA ASP A 347 16.52 46.53 -24.90
C ASP A 347 16.71 45.45 -23.82
N VAL A 348 17.90 45.44 -23.23
CA VAL A 348 18.30 44.57 -22.12
C VAL A 348 17.98 45.15 -20.73
N ALA A 349 17.46 46.38 -20.64
CA ALA A 349 17.12 47.02 -19.36
C ALA A 349 16.21 46.18 -18.44
N PRO A 350 15.21 45.40 -18.95
CA PRO A 350 14.36 44.55 -18.12
C PRO A 350 15.06 43.33 -17.50
N LEU A 351 16.25 42.98 -17.98
CA LEU A 351 17.01 41.83 -17.49
C LEU A 351 17.93 42.20 -16.32
N PHE A 352 18.16 43.49 -16.07
CA PHE A 352 18.97 43.98 -14.96
C PHE A 352 18.14 44.15 -13.69
N ALA A 353 18.78 43.93 -12.54
CA ALA A 353 18.13 44.04 -11.25
C ALA A 353 17.73 45.48 -10.94
N SER A 354 16.57 45.65 -10.29
CA SER A 354 16.07 46.96 -9.87
C SER A 354 17.04 47.72 -8.94
N SER A 355 17.89 47.00 -8.21
CA SER A 355 18.93 47.54 -7.34
C SER A 355 20.10 48.19 -8.09
N VAL A 356 20.27 47.92 -9.39
CA VAL A 356 21.35 48.47 -10.21
C VAL A 356 20.91 49.82 -10.76
N SER A 357 21.71 50.87 -10.53
CA SER A 357 21.45 52.21 -11.03
C SER A 357 21.55 52.29 -12.56
N SER A 358 20.95 53.32 -13.17
CA SER A 358 21.01 53.51 -14.62
C SER A 358 22.45 53.67 -15.15
N ALA A 359 23.34 54.27 -14.36
CA ALA A 359 24.75 54.42 -14.71
C ALA A 359 25.49 53.07 -14.72
N GLU A 360 25.27 52.23 -13.70
CA GLU A 360 25.86 50.89 -13.61
C GLU A 360 25.33 49.96 -14.71
N ARG A 361 24.04 50.05 -15.05
CA ARG A 361 23.48 49.29 -16.20
C ARG A 361 24.13 49.67 -17.51
N ALA A 362 24.40 50.96 -17.73
CA ALA A 362 25.09 51.43 -18.93
C ALA A 362 26.54 50.92 -18.99
N GLN A 363 27.22 50.85 -17.84
CA GLN A 363 28.55 50.26 -17.73
C GLN A 363 28.53 48.75 -17.97
N MET A 364 27.59 48.01 -17.40
CA MET A 364 27.46 46.57 -17.66
C MET A 364 27.13 46.31 -19.13
N LYS A 365 26.24 47.10 -19.74
CA LYS A 365 25.92 47.00 -21.16
C LYS A 365 27.16 47.22 -22.05
N SER A 366 28.07 48.12 -21.69
CA SER A 366 29.29 48.35 -22.48
C SER A 366 30.33 47.23 -22.36
N THR A 367 30.25 46.39 -21.32
CA THR A 367 31.09 45.18 -21.20
C THR A 367 30.60 44.00 -22.05
N LEU A 368 29.33 44.02 -22.46
CA LEU A 368 28.74 42.95 -23.25
C LEU A 368 29.18 43.05 -24.73
N PRO A 369 29.43 41.92 -25.41
CA PRO A 369 29.85 41.92 -26.80
C PRO A 369 28.70 42.35 -27.71
N VAL A 370 29.04 43.06 -28.79
CA VAL A 370 28.09 43.58 -29.79
C VAL A 370 27.92 42.60 -30.98
N SER A 371 28.79 41.58 -31.08
CA SER A 371 28.68 40.52 -32.09
C SER A 371 28.91 39.14 -31.47
N LEU A 372 28.00 38.22 -31.76
CA LEU A 372 27.89 36.92 -31.08
C LEU A 372 27.66 35.81 -32.10
N ASN A 373 28.42 34.72 -31.98
CA ASN A 373 28.12 33.47 -32.69
C ASN A 373 27.38 32.48 -31.79
N ASN A 374 27.88 32.25 -30.56
CA ASN A 374 27.24 31.35 -29.61
C ASN A 374 27.59 31.71 -28.15
N VAL A 375 26.71 31.35 -27.22
CA VAL A 375 26.90 31.44 -25.76
C VAL A 375 26.83 30.04 -25.19
N THR A 376 27.84 29.63 -24.42
CA THR A 376 27.82 28.39 -23.65
C THR A 376 27.82 28.72 -22.17
N ILE A 377 26.96 28.05 -21.40
CA ILE A 377 26.91 28.18 -19.95
C ILE A 377 27.82 27.11 -19.35
N ASP A 378 28.90 27.53 -18.71
CA ASP A 378 29.94 26.63 -18.22
C ASP A 378 29.62 26.13 -16.80
N ASN A 379 29.16 27.03 -15.93
CA ASN A 379 28.79 26.70 -14.55
C ASN A 379 27.68 27.62 -14.03
N VAL A 380 26.84 27.10 -13.13
CA VAL A 380 25.77 27.84 -12.44
C VAL A 380 25.80 27.48 -10.96
N GLU A 381 26.38 28.37 -10.15
CA GLU A 381 26.44 28.25 -8.70
C GLU A 381 25.17 28.82 -8.07
N ARG A 382 24.18 27.93 -7.89
CA ARG A 382 22.86 28.32 -7.38
C ARG A 382 22.90 28.57 -5.88
N SER A 383 22.35 29.69 -5.45
CA SER A 383 21.90 29.89 -4.07
C SER A 383 20.45 30.39 -4.05
N MET A 384 19.86 30.49 -2.85
CA MET A 384 18.49 30.95 -2.69
C MET A 384 18.27 32.42 -3.15
N SER A 385 19.29 33.27 -2.98
CA SER A 385 19.17 34.73 -3.15
C SER A 385 20.09 35.32 -4.21
N SER A 386 21.26 34.72 -4.44
CA SER A 386 22.27 35.19 -5.40
C SER A 386 22.90 34.02 -6.14
N THR A 387 22.84 34.00 -7.47
CA THR A 387 23.43 32.93 -8.29
C THR A 387 24.56 33.49 -9.13
N THR A 388 25.70 32.82 -9.14
CA THR A 388 26.82 33.14 -10.04
C THR A 388 26.76 32.24 -11.27
N VAL A 389 26.84 32.82 -12.46
CA VAL A 389 26.86 32.10 -13.74
C VAL A 389 28.16 32.41 -14.47
N ILE A 390 28.87 31.38 -14.88
CA ILE A 390 30.03 31.50 -15.76
C ILE A 390 29.59 31.14 -17.17
N ALA A 391 29.79 32.04 -18.12
CA ALA A 391 29.44 31.85 -19.52
C ALA A 391 30.63 32.13 -20.43
N THR A 392 30.86 31.24 -21.39
CA THR A 392 31.83 31.44 -22.46
C THR A 392 31.11 31.91 -23.71
N VAL A 393 31.58 33.03 -24.26
CA VAL A 393 31.01 33.67 -25.43
C VAL A 393 31.97 33.57 -26.60
N LYS A 394 31.52 33.00 -27.72
CA LYS A 394 32.26 32.96 -28.98
C LYS A 394 31.92 34.20 -29.81
N LEU A 395 32.87 35.10 -29.98
CA LEU A 395 32.71 36.31 -30.78
C LEU A 395 32.78 36.00 -32.28
N SER A 396 32.10 36.79 -33.10
CA SER A 396 32.13 36.64 -34.56
C SER A 396 33.50 36.91 -35.18
N SER A 397 34.43 37.54 -34.44
CA SER A 397 35.83 37.76 -34.82
C SER A 397 36.73 36.53 -34.60
N GLY A 398 36.20 35.42 -34.04
CA GLY A 398 36.93 34.16 -33.86
C GLY A 398 37.59 33.96 -32.49
N GLY A 399 37.43 34.91 -31.55
CA GLY A 399 37.89 34.78 -30.16
C GLY A 399 36.82 34.25 -29.20
N GLU A 400 37.26 33.68 -28.07
CA GLU A 400 36.40 33.28 -26.95
C GLU A 400 36.65 34.21 -25.76
N GLN A 401 35.58 34.69 -25.12
CA GLN A 401 35.65 35.51 -23.91
C GLN A 401 34.77 34.91 -22.82
N ARG A 402 35.32 34.74 -21.62
CA ARG A 402 34.58 34.25 -20.45
C ARG A 402 34.06 35.41 -19.62
N TYR A 403 32.83 35.25 -19.15
CA TYR A 403 32.11 36.22 -18.32
C TYR A 403 31.62 35.55 -17.04
N GLN A 404 31.73 36.27 -15.93
CA GLN A 404 31.08 35.94 -14.68
C GLN A 404 29.93 36.91 -14.47
N LEU A 405 28.73 36.38 -14.31
CA LEU A 405 27.52 37.15 -14.07
C LEU A 405 26.98 36.80 -12.70
N THR A 406 26.71 37.83 -11.90
CA THR A 406 25.96 37.67 -10.65
C THR A 406 24.50 37.99 -10.91
N LEU A 407 23.60 37.11 -10.49
CA LEU A 407 22.16 37.30 -10.61
C LEU A 407 21.53 37.35 -9.22
N THR A 408 20.69 38.35 -8.99
CA THR A 408 19.86 38.45 -7.79
C THR A 408 18.45 37.94 -8.07
N ARG A 409 17.83 37.39 -7.02
CA ARG A 409 16.48 36.87 -7.08
C ARG A 409 15.46 38.00 -7.20
N ASP A 410 14.56 37.91 -8.19
CA ASP A 410 13.38 38.77 -8.32
C ASP A 410 12.11 37.90 -8.46
N GLY A 411 11.31 37.84 -7.40
CA GLY A 411 10.17 36.94 -7.29
C GLY A 411 10.56 35.47 -7.49
N ILE A 412 10.00 34.83 -8.52
CA ILE A 412 10.32 33.46 -8.95
C ILE A 412 11.43 33.40 -10.01
N GLY A 413 11.84 34.55 -10.55
CA GLY A 413 12.83 34.69 -11.62
C GLY A 413 14.17 35.20 -11.12
N TRP A 414 15.01 35.62 -12.07
CA TRP A 414 16.38 36.07 -11.84
C TRP A 414 16.67 37.30 -12.69
N GLN A 415 17.40 38.26 -12.12
CA GLN A 415 17.85 39.47 -12.80
C GLN A 415 19.35 39.66 -12.59
N VAL A 416 20.03 40.25 -13.56
CA VAL A 416 21.48 40.42 -13.57
C VAL A 416 21.86 41.61 -12.70
N SER A 417 22.74 41.39 -11.73
CA SER A 417 23.25 42.42 -10.81
C SER A 417 24.69 42.83 -11.08
N SER A 418 25.51 41.96 -11.69
CA SER A 418 26.87 42.30 -12.15
C SER A 418 27.26 41.49 -13.38
N VAL A 419 28.16 42.06 -14.18
CA VAL A 419 28.79 41.42 -15.35
C VAL A 419 30.26 41.75 -15.31
N ASP A 420 31.10 40.73 -15.16
CA ASP A 420 32.54 40.86 -14.99
C ASP A 420 33.28 39.92 -15.97
N TYR A 421 34.49 40.30 -16.39
CA TYR A 421 35.35 39.43 -17.20
C TYR A 421 36.07 38.41 -16.32
N VAL A 422 36.15 37.17 -16.78
CA VAL A 422 37.03 36.16 -16.17
C VAL A 422 38.32 36.12 -16.98
N PHE A 423 39.46 36.33 -16.31
CA PHE A 423 40.79 36.16 -16.89
C PHE A 423 41.44 34.93 -16.26
N ASP A 424 42.09 34.09 -17.09
CA ASP A 424 42.70 32.82 -16.65
C ASP A 424 43.76 32.99 -15.53
N SER A 425 44.25 34.20 -15.27
CA SER A 425 45.18 34.50 -14.17
C SER A 425 44.52 34.62 -12.78
N GLN A 426 43.19 34.47 -12.66
CA GLN A 426 42.47 34.57 -11.38
C GLN A 426 42.07 33.22 -10.75
N GLU A 427 42.37 32.06 -11.38
CA GLU A 427 42.04 30.74 -10.81
C GLU A 427 43.00 30.23 -9.72
N GLU A 428 44.16 30.86 -9.49
CA GLU A 428 45.05 30.52 -8.35
C GLU A 428 44.72 31.35 -7.10
N GLY A 429 43.59 31.06 -6.46
CA GLY A 429 43.22 31.82 -5.25
C GLY A 429 41.93 31.43 -4.56
N SER A 430 41.54 30.16 -4.54
CA SER A 430 40.44 29.69 -3.67
C SER A 430 40.64 28.22 -3.30
N THR A 431 41.72 27.94 -2.56
CA THR A 431 41.82 26.71 -1.77
C THR A 431 41.14 26.97 -0.44
N THR A 432 40.00 26.33 -0.23
CA THR A 432 39.29 26.25 1.05
C THR A 432 40.24 25.79 2.15
N ILE A 433 40.61 26.69 3.05
CA ILE A 433 41.17 26.35 4.37
C ILE A 433 39.98 25.98 5.25
N ASP A 434 39.88 24.69 5.58
CA ASP A 434 39.05 24.20 6.68
C ASP A 434 39.50 24.87 7.98
N THR A 435 38.66 25.78 8.49
CA THR A 435 38.78 26.30 9.85
C THR A 435 37.69 25.69 10.72
N ASN A 436 38.00 24.54 11.32
CA ASN A 436 37.35 24.13 12.56
C ASN A 436 38.40 23.57 13.53
N ALA A 437 39.11 24.48 14.19
CA ALA A 437 39.88 24.18 15.38
C ALA A 437 39.94 25.45 16.24
N SER A 438 39.12 25.49 17.29
CA SER A 438 39.29 26.45 18.38
C SER A 438 40.57 26.12 19.14
N PRO A 439 41.48 27.09 19.37
CA PRO A 439 42.57 26.92 20.31
C PRO A 439 42.13 27.35 21.72
N GLU A 440 42.38 26.48 22.71
CA GLU A 440 42.49 26.88 24.11
C GLU A 440 43.62 27.90 24.28
N PRO A 441 43.48 28.94 25.11
CA PRO A 441 44.62 29.71 25.58
C PRO A 441 45.12 29.16 26.91
N ALA A 442 46.38 28.71 26.90
CA ALA A 442 47.18 28.54 28.10
C ALA A 442 47.52 29.91 28.71
N GLY A 443 47.05 30.17 29.93
CA GLY A 443 47.49 31.27 30.79
C GLY A 443 48.42 30.76 31.88
N SER A 444 49.69 31.15 31.84
CA SER A 444 50.70 30.87 32.85
C SER A 444 50.79 31.98 33.91
N SER A 445 51.04 31.53 35.15
CA SER A 445 51.72 32.18 36.27
C SER A 445 51.10 33.43 36.91
N GLY A 446 50.50 33.21 38.08
CA GLY A 446 50.32 34.19 39.15
C GLY A 446 50.51 33.51 40.51
N SER A 447 51.69 33.71 41.10
CA SER A 447 52.04 33.31 42.47
C SER A 447 51.39 34.26 43.47
N SER A 448 50.65 33.73 44.45
CA SER A 448 50.63 34.29 45.80
C SER A 448 50.11 33.28 46.82
N SER A 449 50.92 33.11 47.85
CA SER A 449 50.67 32.42 49.12
C SER A 449 49.68 33.18 50.00
N SER A 450 48.79 32.46 50.68
CA SER A 450 48.44 32.77 52.08
C SER A 450 47.87 31.54 52.79
N THR A 451 48.31 31.42 54.04
CA THR A 451 48.18 30.31 54.97
C THR A 451 46.96 30.50 55.88
N GLU A 452 46.60 29.40 56.57
CA GLU A 452 45.93 29.31 57.89
C GLU A 452 44.40 29.10 58.01
N SER A 453 44.08 27.86 58.44
CA SER A 453 43.51 27.52 59.77
C SER A 453 42.05 27.05 59.90
N GLY A 454 41.91 25.91 60.61
CA GLY A 454 40.78 25.54 61.50
C GLY A 454 39.82 24.49 60.94
N ALA A 455 40.02 23.18 61.11
CA ALA A 455 39.79 22.32 62.29
C ALA A 455 38.36 21.75 62.46
N THR A 456 38.27 20.40 62.47
CA THR A 456 37.34 19.48 63.20
C THR A 456 35.82 19.57 62.93
N THR A 457 35.02 18.50 62.75
CA THR A 457 34.92 17.20 63.45
C THR A 457 33.86 16.30 62.75
N GLY A 458 33.90 14.97 62.97
CA GLY A 458 32.65 14.18 63.16
C GLY A 458 32.14 13.24 62.04
N THR A 459 32.69 12.03 62.01
CA THR A 459 32.03 10.70 62.09
C THR A 459 30.55 10.51 61.66
N ILE A 460 30.27 9.55 60.75
CA ILE A 460 29.64 8.22 60.98
C ILE A 460 29.16 7.62 59.66
N SER A 461 29.62 6.40 59.39
CA SER A 461 29.13 5.45 58.40
C SER A 461 27.93 4.65 58.95
N THR A 462 26.95 4.33 58.09
CA THR A 462 26.15 3.10 58.24
C THR A 462 25.79 2.55 56.86
N THR A 463 26.49 1.49 56.50
CA THR A 463 26.07 0.38 55.65
C THR A 463 24.87 -0.33 56.27
N ASN A 464 23.95 -0.83 55.44
CA ASN A 464 23.11 -1.98 55.77
C ASN A 464 22.92 -2.83 54.50
N ASN A 465 23.38 -4.07 54.60
CA ASN A 465 23.17 -5.19 53.70
C ASN A 465 22.85 -6.36 54.62
N GLU A 466 21.77 -7.12 54.34
CA GLU A 466 21.54 -8.55 54.64
C GLU A 466 20.04 -8.90 54.53
N THR A 467 19.64 -9.74 53.54
CA THR A 467 19.30 -11.20 53.63
C THR A 467 17.96 -11.49 54.34
N SER A 468 17.19 -12.56 54.14
CA SER A 468 17.05 -13.71 53.22
C SER A 468 15.86 -14.52 53.78
N GLY A 469 15.37 -15.53 53.05
CA GLY A 469 14.58 -16.66 53.59
C GLY A 469 13.42 -17.02 52.68
N GLU A 470 13.21 -18.26 52.23
CA GLU A 470 13.88 -19.56 52.45
C GLU A 470 13.75 -20.40 51.16
#